data_AF-A0A953W3N3-F1
#
_entry.id   AF-A0A953W3N3-F1
#
_cell.length_a   1.000
_cell.length_b   1.000
_cell.length_c   1.000
_cell.angle_alpha   90.00
_cell.angle_beta   90.00
_cell.angle_gamma   90.00
#
_symmetry.space_group_name_H-M   'P 1'
#
loop_
_entity.id
_entity.type
_entity.pdbx_description
1 polymer ?
#
loop_
_entity_poly.entity_id
_entity_poly.type
_entity_poly.pdbx_seq_one_letter_code
_entity_poly.pdbx_strand_id
1 'polypeptide(L)'
;MTKLAASGVATAFALVMLGGSAVATLQVNRVDAATPMSQHTSARVDPMRVGQCRIEYDGLAADQQPAPMECEHAQWVAQRWGGRVIEKTATGPVQRAVYQGRNNFAGVPASDVPRAGYCRAWIEGAGEQPAESDCRTAERIAAALGGRVLFMPL
;
A
#
# COMPACT_ATOMS: atom_id res chain seq x y z
N MET A 1 30.38 20.85 -31.25
CA MET A 1 31.60 20.04 -31.38
C MET A 1 31.31 18.65 -30.84
N THR A 2 31.62 17.66 -31.64
CA THR A 2 31.38 16.22 -31.50
C THR A 2 32.18 15.60 -30.36
N LYS A 3 31.62 14.60 -29.66
CA LYS A 3 32.33 13.32 -29.40
C LYS A 3 31.36 12.22 -28.93
N LEU A 4 31.27 11.20 -29.79
CA LEU A 4 30.75 9.86 -29.54
C LEU A 4 31.77 9.04 -28.72
N ALA A 5 31.28 8.08 -27.92
CA ALA A 5 31.92 6.78 -27.62
C ALA A 5 30.81 5.88 -27.00
N ALA A 6 30.35 4.80 -27.64
CA ALA A 6 30.99 3.48 -27.83
C ALA A 6 31.08 2.69 -26.51
N SER A 7 30.84 1.38 -26.37
CA SER A 7 30.34 0.26 -27.19
C SER A 7 30.38 -0.98 -26.27
N GLY A 8 29.55 -2.01 -26.54
CA GLY A 8 29.80 -3.41 -26.16
C GLY A 8 29.45 -3.76 -24.71
N VAL A 9 28.83 -4.90 -24.41
CA VAL A 9 29.30 -6.25 -24.75
C VAL A 9 28.10 -7.16 -25.02
N ALA A 10 28.17 -7.85 -26.16
CA ALA A 10 27.34 -8.99 -26.50
C ALA A 10 27.87 -10.24 -25.77
N THR A 11 27.01 -11.00 -25.12
CA THR A 11 27.36 -12.33 -24.61
C THR A 11 26.58 -13.37 -25.38
N ALA A 12 27.32 -14.15 -26.16
CA ALA A 12 26.84 -15.14 -27.09
C ALA A 12 27.00 -16.56 -26.50
N PHE A 13 26.00 -17.39 -26.79
CA PHE A 13 25.95 -18.86 -26.97
C PHE A 13 26.75 -19.81 -26.05
N ALA A 14 26.03 -20.84 -25.57
CA ALA A 14 26.46 -22.23 -25.75
C ALA A 14 25.23 -23.16 -25.79
N LEU A 15 25.00 -23.77 -26.95
CA LEU A 15 24.17 -24.95 -27.15
C LEU A 15 25.06 -26.18 -26.90
N VAL A 16 24.64 -27.06 -25.98
CA VAL A 16 25.21 -28.40 -25.85
C VAL A 16 24.09 -29.40 -26.09
N MET A 17 24.18 -30.11 -27.21
CA MET A 17 23.52 -31.39 -27.44
C MET A 17 24.57 -32.49 -27.49
N LEU A 18 24.23 -33.65 -26.93
CA LEU A 18 24.76 -35.02 -27.08
C LEU A 18 24.57 -35.65 -25.68
N GLY A 19 23.82 -36.72 -25.48
CA GLY A 19 23.54 -37.88 -26.31
C GLY A 19 23.80 -39.09 -25.41
N GLY A 20 22.76 -39.87 -25.08
CA GLY A 20 22.91 -41.00 -24.17
C GLY A 20 21.63 -41.83 -24.09
N SER A 21 21.53 -42.84 -24.96
CA SER A 21 20.52 -43.89 -24.88
C SER A 21 21.09 -45.06 -24.09
N ALA A 22 20.52 -45.42 -22.94
CA ALA A 22 20.58 -46.79 -22.43
C ALA A 22 19.58 -47.05 -21.27
N VAL A 23 18.82 -48.14 -21.47
CA VAL A 23 18.18 -49.06 -20.51
C VAL A 23 17.04 -48.54 -19.61
N ALA A 24 15.84 -48.99 -19.93
CA ALA A 24 14.67 -48.97 -19.07
C ALA A 24 14.87 -49.91 -17.86
N THR A 25 15.01 -49.34 -16.67
CA THR A 25 14.66 -50.03 -15.42
C THR A 25 13.27 -49.57 -15.01
N LEU A 26 12.30 -50.49 -15.07
CA LEU A 26 10.98 -50.35 -14.47
C LEU A 26 11.15 -50.25 -12.94
N GLN A 27 11.38 -49.05 -12.44
CA GLN A 27 11.09 -48.70 -11.06
C GLN A 27 9.65 -48.20 -11.02
N VAL A 28 8.76 -48.99 -10.43
CA VAL A 28 7.46 -48.52 -9.98
C VAL A 28 7.72 -47.59 -8.80
N ASN A 29 8.09 -46.35 -9.11
CA ASN A 29 7.98 -45.26 -8.16
C ASN A 29 6.50 -45.07 -7.92
N ARG A 30 6.07 -45.46 -6.72
CA ARG A 30 4.82 -45.00 -6.13
C ARG A 30 4.88 -43.47 -6.20
N VAL A 31 4.14 -42.90 -7.14
CA VAL A 31 3.92 -41.47 -7.19
C VAL A 31 3.07 -41.19 -5.97
N ASP A 32 3.70 -40.82 -4.86
CA ASP A 32 3.02 -40.00 -3.87
C ASP A 32 2.56 -38.79 -4.67
N ALA A 33 1.25 -38.73 -4.92
CA ALA A 33 0.60 -37.57 -5.48
C ALA A 33 0.90 -36.44 -4.50
N ALA A 34 1.97 -35.70 -4.75
CA ALA A 34 2.18 -34.41 -4.15
C ALA A 34 1.02 -33.58 -4.65
N THR A 35 -0.04 -33.51 -3.83
CA THR A 35 -1.11 -32.56 -3.96
C THR A 35 -0.42 -31.22 -4.16
N PRO A 36 -0.56 -30.55 -5.31
CA PRO A 36 -0.06 -29.20 -5.42
C PRO A 36 -0.80 -28.43 -4.33
N MET A 37 -0.09 -28.06 -3.27
CA MET A 37 -0.58 -27.08 -2.32
C MET A 37 -0.77 -25.83 -3.17
N SER A 38 -2.00 -25.62 -3.64
CA SER A 38 -2.43 -24.36 -4.22
C SER A 38 -2.08 -23.30 -3.20
N GLN A 39 -0.96 -22.63 -3.44
CA GLN A 39 -0.69 -21.33 -2.87
C GLN A 39 -1.79 -20.45 -3.45
N HIS A 40 -2.94 -20.43 -2.78
CA HIS A 40 -3.95 -19.43 -3.00
C HIS A 40 -3.30 -18.12 -2.56
N THR A 41 -2.59 -17.49 -3.49
CA THR A 41 -2.32 -16.07 -3.46
C THR A 41 -3.70 -15.45 -3.54
N SER A 42 -4.35 -15.26 -2.38
CA SER A 42 -5.61 -14.54 -2.29
C SER A 42 -5.36 -13.17 -2.90
N ALA A 43 -5.80 -12.99 -4.14
CA ALA A 43 -5.73 -11.69 -4.78
C ALA A 43 -6.43 -10.73 -3.84
N ARG A 44 -5.69 -9.74 -3.32
CA ARG A 44 -6.22 -8.75 -2.39
C ARG A 44 -7.41 -8.11 -3.09
N VAL A 45 -8.63 -8.45 -2.64
CA VAL A 45 -9.85 -7.91 -3.20
C VAL A 45 -9.82 -6.41 -2.95
N ASP A 46 -9.76 -5.62 -4.01
CA ASP A 46 -9.88 -4.18 -3.91
C ASP A 46 -11.31 -3.88 -3.44
N PRO A 47 -11.50 -3.33 -2.23
CA PRO A 47 -12.84 -3.13 -1.67
C PRO A 47 -13.63 -2.04 -2.42
N MET A 48 -12.98 -1.28 -3.30
CA MET A 48 -13.57 -0.15 -4.01
C MET A 48 -14.39 -0.59 -5.23
N ARG A 49 -15.66 -0.17 -5.30
CA ARG A 49 -16.53 -0.36 -6.47
C ARG A 49 -16.22 0.68 -7.55
N VAL A 50 -16.56 0.37 -8.81
CA VAL A 50 -16.45 1.36 -9.90
C VAL A 50 -17.24 2.62 -9.56
N GLY A 51 -16.62 3.79 -9.69
CA GLY A 51 -17.17 5.09 -9.34
C GLY A 51 -16.90 5.53 -7.90
N GLN A 52 -16.37 4.66 -7.04
CA GLN A 52 -15.94 5.04 -5.69
C GLN A 52 -14.51 5.55 -5.68
N CYS A 53 -14.20 6.34 -4.66
CA CYS A 53 -12.87 6.85 -4.38
C CYS A 53 -12.37 6.40 -3.01
N ARG A 54 -11.05 6.36 -2.84
CA ARG A 54 -10.37 6.22 -1.55
C ARG A 54 -9.28 7.28 -1.46
N ILE A 55 -9.01 7.77 -0.26
CA ILE A 55 -7.84 8.59 0.02
C ILE A 55 -6.71 7.66 0.41
N GLU A 56 -5.57 7.73 -0.27
CA GLU A 56 -4.36 7.03 0.13
C GLU A 56 -3.41 8.01 0.80
N TYR A 57 -3.08 7.73 2.06
CA TYR A 57 -2.08 8.45 2.82
C TYR A 57 -0.72 7.75 2.74
N ASP A 58 0.33 8.54 2.59
CA ASP A 58 1.70 8.03 2.71
C ASP A 58 2.01 7.62 4.15
N GLY A 59 2.81 6.58 4.30
CA GLY A 59 3.17 6.01 5.60
C GLY A 59 2.18 4.97 6.14
N LEU A 60 1.01 4.79 5.52
CA LEU A 60 0.06 3.74 5.86
C LEU A 60 0.17 2.53 4.94
N ALA A 61 0.05 1.33 5.52
CA ALA A 61 -0.09 0.11 4.75
C ALA A 61 -1.43 0.08 3.99
N ALA A 62 -1.50 -0.66 2.89
CA ALA A 62 -2.68 -0.69 2.02
C ALA A 62 -3.97 -1.18 2.71
N ASP A 63 -3.85 -2.01 3.75
CA ASP A 63 -4.93 -2.52 4.59
C ASP A 63 -5.29 -1.61 5.77
N GLN A 64 -4.55 -0.51 5.96
CA GLN A 64 -4.79 0.53 6.97
C GLN A 64 -5.29 1.84 6.34
N GLN A 65 -5.45 1.86 5.02
CA GLN A 65 -6.00 3.02 4.32
C GLN A 65 -7.49 3.21 4.68
N PRO A 66 -8.01 4.44 4.59
CA PRO A 66 -9.42 4.73 4.75
C PRO A 66 -10.32 3.82 3.91
N ALA A 67 -11.55 3.62 4.36
CA ALA A 67 -12.54 2.92 3.56
C ALA A 67 -12.83 3.67 2.24
N PRO A 68 -13.25 2.97 1.18
CA PRO A 68 -13.80 3.61 0.00
C PRO A 68 -15.06 4.44 0.32
N MET A 69 -15.22 5.57 -0.36
CA MET A 69 -16.29 6.54 -0.19
C MET A 69 -16.66 7.21 -1.53
N GLU A 70 -17.65 8.09 -1.52
CA GLU A 70 -18.00 8.90 -2.70
C GLU A 70 -16.86 9.86 -3.08
N CYS A 71 -16.66 10.10 -4.36
CA CYS A 71 -15.52 10.88 -4.85
C CYS A 71 -15.55 12.34 -4.41
N GLU A 72 -16.72 12.96 -4.32
CA GLU A 72 -16.88 14.30 -3.78
C GLU A 72 -16.48 14.36 -2.31
N HIS A 73 -16.86 13.35 -1.52
CA HIS A 73 -16.49 13.25 -0.11
C HIS A 73 -14.98 13.09 0.05
N ALA A 74 -14.37 12.19 -0.72
CA ALA A 74 -12.92 11.97 -0.70
C ALA A 74 -12.14 13.26 -1.02
N GLN A 75 -12.57 14.00 -2.04
CA GLN A 75 -11.96 15.28 -2.39
C GLN A 75 -12.13 16.32 -1.28
N TRP A 76 -13.32 16.46 -0.71
CA TRP A 76 -13.59 17.41 0.37
C TRP A 76 -12.73 17.13 1.61
N VAL A 77 -12.61 15.85 2.01
CA VAL A 77 -11.74 15.45 3.13
C VAL A 77 -10.27 15.72 2.81
N ALA A 78 -9.81 15.32 1.61
CA ALA A 78 -8.41 15.44 1.22
C ALA A 78 -7.95 16.90 1.09
N GLN A 79 -8.83 17.85 0.77
CA GLN A 79 -8.48 19.28 0.77
C GLN A 79 -7.98 19.78 2.14
N ARG A 80 -8.49 19.21 3.24
CA ARG A 80 -8.06 19.58 4.60
C ARG A 80 -6.95 18.68 5.14
N TRP A 81 -7.04 17.39 4.88
CA TRP A 81 -6.19 16.38 5.51
C TRP A 81 -5.09 15.84 4.61
N GLY A 82 -5.15 16.09 3.30
CA GLY A 82 -4.14 15.70 2.33
C GLY A 82 -4.39 14.30 1.75
N GLY A 83 -3.37 13.76 1.08
CA GLY A 83 -3.39 12.42 0.50
C GLY A 83 -3.70 12.39 -1.00
N ARG A 84 -3.61 11.20 -1.59
CA ARG A 84 -3.95 10.93 -2.99
C ARG A 84 -5.38 10.44 -3.08
N VAL A 85 -6.22 11.07 -3.88
CA VAL A 85 -7.57 10.56 -4.17
C VAL A 85 -7.48 9.61 -5.34
N ILE A 86 -7.75 8.33 -5.08
CA ILE A 86 -7.75 7.25 -6.07
C ILE A 86 -9.20 6.86 -6.37
N GLU A 87 -9.61 6.92 -7.63
CA GLU A 87 -10.93 6.46 -8.09
C GLU A 87 -10.81 5.07 -8.73
N LYS A 88 -11.78 4.19 -8.49
CA LYS A 88 -11.92 2.95 -9.25
C LYS A 88 -12.72 3.21 -10.52
N THR A 89 -12.08 3.10 -11.68
CA THR A 89 -12.78 3.12 -12.98
C THR A 89 -12.99 1.69 -13.51
N ALA A 90 -13.75 1.54 -14.59
CA ALA A 90 -13.88 0.27 -15.30
C ALA A 90 -12.54 -0.28 -15.81
N THR A 91 -11.56 0.60 -16.06
CA THR A 91 -10.22 0.23 -16.56
C THR A 91 -9.18 0.01 -15.46
N GLY A 92 -9.51 0.31 -14.19
CA GLY A 92 -8.59 0.22 -13.06
C GLY A 92 -8.56 1.47 -12.17
N PRO A 93 -7.73 1.48 -11.12
CA PRO A 93 -7.58 2.64 -10.25
C PRO A 93 -6.87 3.78 -10.98
N VAL A 94 -7.38 5.00 -10.85
CA VAL A 94 -6.79 6.23 -11.40
C VAL A 94 -6.64 7.27 -10.29
N GLN A 95 -5.50 7.95 -10.26
CA GLN A 95 -5.30 9.09 -9.36
C GLN A 95 -6.04 10.30 -9.91
N ARG A 96 -7.03 10.79 -9.16
CA ARG A 96 -7.85 11.95 -9.54
C ARG A 96 -7.23 13.27 -9.08
N ALA A 97 -6.64 13.27 -7.89
CA ALA A 97 -6.05 14.45 -7.29
C ALA A 97 -5.02 14.08 -6.23
N VAL A 98 -4.14 15.02 -5.91
CA VAL A 98 -3.22 14.95 -4.77
C VAL A 98 -3.34 16.24 -4.00
N TYR A 99 -3.52 16.12 -2.69
CA TYR A 99 -3.63 17.27 -1.80
C TYR A 99 -2.53 17.24 -0.76
N GLN A 100 -1.95 18.41 -0.50
CA GLN A 100 -1.14 18.64 0.68
C GLN A 100 -2.07 18.97 1.84
N GLY A 101 -1.87 18.35 3.00
CA GLY A 101 -2.74 18.58 4.14
C GLY A 101 -2.11 18.19 5.46
N ARG A 102 -2.94 18.21 6.51
CA ARG A 102 -2.47 18.10 7.90
C ARG A 102 -2.08 16.69 8.32
N ASN A 103 -2.61 15.65 7.69
CA ASN A 103 -2.25 14.28 8.06
C ASN A 103 -0.81 14.01 7.64
N ASN A 104 -0.07 13.42 8.58
CA ASN A 104 1.24 12.85 8.32
C ASN A 104 1.39 11.59 9.19
N PHE A 105 1.41 10.43 8.55
CA PHE A 105 1.56 9.13 9.23
C PHE A 105 3.02 8.64 9.23
N ALA A 106 3.98 9.45 8.79
CA ALA A 106 5.39 9.06 8.83
C ALA A 106 5.85 8.74 10.26
N GLY A 107 6.37 7.54 10.46
CA GLY A 107 6.85 7.07 11.77
C GLY A 107 5.75 6.70 12.77
N VAL A 108 4.48 6.73 12.36
CA VAL A 108 3.36 6.30 13.22
C VAL A 108 3.22 4.77 13.11
N PRO A 109 3.32 4.02 14.22
CA PRO A 109 3.06 2.58 14.22
C PRO A 109 1.61 2.27 13.86
N ALA A 110 1.40 1.12 13.23
CA ALA A 110 0.07 0.60 12.87
C ALA A 110 -0.93 0.61 14.04
N SER A 111 -0.47 0.29 15.25
CA SER A 111 -1.30 0.25 16.47
C SER A 111 -1.76 1.62 16.95
N ASP A 112 -1.11 2.69 16.50
CA ASP A 112 -1.39 4.07 16.92
C ASP A 112 -2.17 4.88 15.87
N VAL A 113 -2.40 4.29 14.69
CA VAL A 113 -3.33 4.86 13.71
C VAL A 113 -4.73 4.90 14.32
N PRO A 114 -5.43 6.05 14.33
CA PRO A 114 -6.76 6.13 14.91
C PRO A 114 -7.76 5.29 14.11
N ARG A 115 -8.79 4.80 14.80
CA ARG A 115 -9.94 4.14 14.16
C ARG A 115 -10.65 5.11 13.21
N ALA A 116 -11.33 4.54 12.22
CA ALA A 116 -12.16 5.28 11.27
C ALA A 116 -13.18 6.18 12.00
N GLY A 117 -13.26 7.44 11.57
CA GLY A 117 -14.08 8.49 12.17
C GLY A 117 -13.45 9.22 13.35
N TYR A 118 -12.26 8.82 13.81
CA TYR A 118 -11.58 9.42 14.96
C TYR A 118 -10.31 10.20 14.56
N CYS A 119 -9.89 11.05 15.48
CA CYS A 119 -8.61 11.72 15.44
C CYS A 119 -7.71 11.25 16.60
N ARG A 120 -6.41 11.38 16.45
CA ARG A 120 -5.44 11.20 17.54
C ARG A 120 -4.41 12.32 17.51
N ALA A 121 -4.02 12.82 18.68
CA ALA A 121 -2.84 13.66 18.81
C ALA A 121 -1.60 12.77 18.83
N TRP A 122 -0.66 13.02 17.93
CA TRP A 122 0.60 12.29 17.85
C TRP A 122 1.74 13.19 18.32
N ILE A 123 2.44 12.75 19.37
CA ILE A 123 3.53 13.49 20.00
C ILE A 123 4.84 12.75 19.73
N GLU A 124 5.78 13.38 19.04
CA GLU A 124 7.06 12.75 18.72
C GLU A 124 7.86 12.40 19.99
N GLY A 125 8.33 11.16 20.07
CA GLY A 125 9.14 10.68 21.18
C GLY A 125 8.42 10.54 22.52
N ALA A 126 7.09 10.70 22.57
CA ALA A 126 6.35 10.47 23.80
C ALA A 126 6.41 8.98 24.21
N GLY A 127 6.65 8.72 25.50
CA GLY A 127 6.67 7.36 26.04
C GLY A 127 5.29 6.69 26.01
N GLU A 128 4.23 7.48 26.13
CA GLU A 128 2.84 7.04 25.98
C GLU A 128 2.08 8.06 25.12
N GLN A 129 1.38 7.57 24.09
CA GLN A 129 0.63 8.41 23.17
C GLN A 129 -0.76 8.73 23.73
N PRO A 130 -1.26 9.96 23.55
CA PRO A 130 -2.65 10.28 23.85
C PRO A 130 -3.61 9.33 23.15
N ALA A 131 -4.66 8.89 23.85
CA ALA A 131 -5.71 8.08 23.25
C ALA A 131 -6.37 8.83 22.07
N GLU A 132 -6.92 8.06 21.14
CA GLU A 132 -7.79 8.63 20.10
C GLU A 132 -9.05 9.27 20.70
N SER A 133 -9.54 10.32 20.06
CA SER A 133 -10.65 11.14 20.50
C SER A 133 -11.35 11.79 19.31
N ASP A 134 -12.33 12.65 19.58
CA ASP A 134 -12.82 13.57 18.56
C ASP A 134 -11.70 14.54 18.10
N CYS A 135 -11.85 15.10 16.90
CA CYS A 135 -10.83 15.95 16.30
C CYS A 135 -10.60 17.26 17.04
N ARG A 136 -11.61 17.84 17.70
CA ARG A 136 -11.43 19.05 18.49
C ARG A 136 -10.59 18.77 19.73
N THR A 137 -10.78 17.63 20.39
CA THR A 137 -9.97 17.21 21.54
C THR A 137 -8.53 16.89 21.11
N ALA A 138 -8.35 16.13 20.04
CA ALA A 138 -7.01 15.82 19.50
C ALA A 138 -6.26 17.10 19.09
N GLU A 139 -6.93 18.07 18.46
CA GLU A 139 -6.35 19.36 18.11
C GLU A 139 -5.87 20.14 19.34
N ARG A 140 -6.67 20.17 20.43
CA ARG A 140 -6.25 20.83 21.68
C ARG A 140 -5.03 20.14 22.31
N ILE A 141 -5.01 18.81 22.34
CA ILE A 141 -3.90 18.04 22.92
C ILE A 141 -2.63 18.27 22.10
N ALA A 142 -2.71 18.15 20.77
CA ALA A 142 -1.59 18.39 19.87
C ALA A 142 -1.05 19.83 20.01
N ALA A 143 -1.92 20.83 20.11
CA ALA A 143 -1.50 22.22 20.34
C ALA A 143 -0.83 22.42 21.70
N ALA A 144 -1.31 21.76 22.75
CA ALA A 144 -0.76 21.88 24.10
C ALA A 144 0.58 21.15 24.28
N LEU A 145 0.76 20.01 23.60
CA LEU A 145 1.92 19.13 23.77
C LEU A 145 2.93 19.23 22.61
N GLY A 146 2.70 20.10 21.63
CA GLY A 146 3.61 20.27 20.49
C GLY A 146 3.60 19.10 19.49
N GLY A 147 2.42 18.52 19.25
CA GLY A 147 2.24 17.39 18.33
C GLY A 147 1.51 17.74 17.04
N ARG A 148 1.15 16.68 16.30
CA ARG A 148 0.29 16.75 15.11
C ARG A 148 -1.01 15.99 15.31
N VAL A 149 -1.99 16.23 14.45
CA VAL A 149 -3.26 15.51 14.47
C VAL A 149 -3.28 14.50 13.33
N LEU A 150 -3.57 13.26 13.69
CA LEU A 150 -3.87 12.18 12.76
C LEU A 150 -5.39 12.05 12.67
N PHE A 151 -5.93 11.95 11.46
CA PHE A 151 -7.34 11.75 11.21
C PHE A 151 -7.55 10.56 10.27
N MET A 152 -8.41 9.62 10.68
CA MET A 152 -8.86 8.53 9.80
C MET A 152 -10.32 8.79 9.40
N PRO A 153 -10.62 9.06 8.13
CA PRO A 153 -11.98 9.22 7.63
C PRO A 153 -12.83 7.96 7.87
N LEU A 154 -14.15 8.16 7.94
CA LEU A 154 -15.14 7.07 8.03
C LEU A 154 -15.44 6.49 6.65
#